data_AF-A0A2V7U1Z5-F1
#
_entry.id   AF-A0A2V7U1Z5-F1
#
_cell.length_a   1.000
_cell.length_b   1.000
_cell.length_c   1.000
_cell.angle_alpha   90.00
_cell.angle_beta   90.00
_cell.angle_gamma   90.00
#
_symmetry.space_group_name_H-M   'P 1'
#
loop_
_entity.id
_entity.type
_entity.pdbx_description
1 polymer ?
#
loop_
_entity_poly.entity_id
_entity_poly.type
_entity_poly.pdbx_seq_one_letter_code
_entity_poly.pdbx_strand_id
1 'polypeptide(L)'
;MVPKEEDDISQLSDEMADILYPGRRPRPFRMGIAFDAFDGPGYERAVELARRSPVYHESATGGERRHEAAFEAAGAATLRELFQIVGQRPGTDVLVDGKKAPYARELWLPLFWMFVREA
;
A
#
# COMPACT_ATOMS: atom_id res chain seq x y z
N MET A 1 -28.09 14.38 -21.14
CA MET A 1 -27.72 15.14 -19.94
C MET A 1 -27.26 14.11 -18.93
N VAL A 2 -25.96 13.99 -18.68
CA VAL A 2 -25.43 13.11 -17.62
C VAL A 2 -25.95 13.67 -16.30
N PRO A 3 -26.60 12.88 -15.43
CA PRO A 3 -27.03 13.36 -14.11
C PRO A 3 -25.83 13.97 -13.40
N LYS A 4 -25.95 15.23 -13.00
CA LYS A 4 -24.80 16.03 -12.57
C LYS A 4 -24.28 15.62 -11.18
N GLU A 5 -25.06 14.88 -10.41
CA GLU A 5 -24.75 14.58 -9.00
C GLU A 5 -25.29 13.19 -8.64
N GLU A 6 -24.43 12.16 -8.64
CA GLU A 6 -24.65 10.99 -7.77
C GLU A 6 -24.21 11.40 -6.36
N ASP A 7 -25.11 11.32 -5.38
CA ASP A 7 -24.81 11.74 -4.00
C ASP A 7 -23.94 10.72 -3.25
N ASP A 8 -23.98 9.45 -3.65
CA ASP A 8 -23.17 8.39 -3.05
C ASP A 8 -22.16 7.82 -4.05
N ILE A 9 -20.90 8.24 -3.90
CA ILE A 9 -19.75 7.78 -4.69
C ILE A 9 -18.88 6.77 -3.91
N SER A 10 -19.37 6.24 -2.79
CA SER A 10 -18.60 5.34 -1.91
C SER A 10 -18.18 4.03 -2.59
N GLN A 11 -18.95 3.59 -3.59
CA GLN A 11 -18.74 2.34 -4.34
C GLN A 11 -17.66 2.47 -5.43
N LEU A 12 -17.27 3.69 -5.81
CA LEU A 12 -16.26 3.92 -6.84
C LEU A 12 -14.85 3.69 -6.29
N SER A 13 -13.96 3.19 -7.15
CA SER A 13 -12.52 3.21 -6.84
C SER A 13 -12.03 4.65 -6.71
N ASP A 14 -10.96 4.87 -5.95
CA ASP A 14 -10.40 6.21 -5.76
C ASP A 14 -10.03 6.87 -7.10
N GLU A 15 -9.51 6.10 -8.06
CA GLU A 15 -9.19 6.60 -9.41
C GLU A 15 -10.44 7.02 -10.18
N MET A 16 -11.49 6.19 -10.17
CA MET A 16 -12.74 6.50 -10.86
C MET A 16 -13.44 7.71 -10.23
N ALA A 17 -13.44 7.79 -8.89
CA ALA A 17 -13.97 8.93 -8.16
C ALA A 17 -13.22 10.23 -8.50
N ASP A 18 -11.89 10.19 -8.62
CA ASP A 18 -11.08 11.35 -9.00
C ASP A 18 -11.36 11.81 -10.46
N ILE A 19 -11.54 10.87 -11.39
CA ILE A 19 -11.83 11.17 -12.80
C ILE A 19 -13.24 11.75 -12.97
N LEU A 20 -14.24 11.11 -12.34
CA LEU A 20 -15.65 11.47 -12.50
C LEU A 20 -16.06 12.66 -11.60
N TYR A 21 -15.47 12.78 -10.42
CA TYR A 21 -15.82 13.77 -9.38
C TYR A 21 -14.57 14.37 -8.70
N PRO A 22 -13.69 15.06 -9.45
CA PRO A 22 -12.44 15.58 -8.93
C PRO A 22 -12.66 16.49 -7.70
N GLY A 23 -11.93 16.22 -6.61
CA GLY A 23 -11.96 17.00 -5.37
C GLY A 23 -13.11 16.69 -4.41
N ARG A 24 -14.02 15.76 -4.76
CA ARG A 24 -15.18 15.43 -3.93
C ARG A 24 -14.88 14.43 -2.81
N ARG A 25 -13.79 13.67 -2.95
CA ARG A 25 -13.28 12.74 -1.93
C ARG A 25 -11.77 12.98 -1.75
N PRO A 26 -11.28 13.26 -0.54
CA PRO A 26 -9.84 13.30 -0.31
C PRO A 26 -9.27 11.89 -0.52
N ARG A 27 -8.26 11.79 -1.39
CA ARG A 27 -7.54 10.54 -1.62
C ARG A 27 -6.84 10.14 -0.32
N PRO A 28 -7.10 8.95 0.23
CA PRO A 28 -6.49 8.58 1.49
C PRO A 28 -4.99 8.37 1.30
N PHE A 29 -4.19 8.96 2.18
CA PHE A 29 -2.74 8.78 2.23
C PHE A 29 -2.40 7.32 2.52
N ARG A 30 -1.54 6.72 1.70
CA ARG A 30 -1.11 5.33 1.87
C ARG A 30 0.40 5.19 1.88
N MET A 31 0.89 4.39 2.82
CA MET A 31 2.25 3.86 2.80
C MET A 31 2.25 2.49 2.15
N GLY A 32 3.19 2.24 1.25
CA GLY A 32 3.32 0.99 0.52
C GLY A 32 4.66 0.30 0.71
N ILE A 33 4.65 -1.01 0.50
CA ILE A 33 5.85 -1.85 0.41
C ILE A 33 5.73 -2.66 -0.88
N ALA A 34 6.75 -2.56 -1.72
CA ALA A 34 6.93 -3.45 -2.87
C ALA A 34 8.15 -4.34 -2.64
N PHE A 35 8.03 -5.65 -2.86
CA PHE A 35 9.12 -6.60 -2.63
C PHE A 35 9.08 -7.75 -3.64
N ASP A 36 10.25 -8.28 -3.98
CA ASP A 36 10.37 -9.42 -4.89
C ASP A 36 10.09 -10.73 -4.15
N ALA A 37 9.62 -11.74 -4.88
CA ALA A 37 9.48 -13.08 -4.36
C ALA A 37 10.84 -13.62 -3.92
N PHE A 38 10.85 -14.40 -2.84
CA PHE A 38 12.08 -14.91 -2.25
C PHE A 38 11.90 -16.28 -1.61
N ASP A 39 12.99 -17.01 -1.47
CA ASP A 39 13.00 -18.30 -0.78
C ASP A 39 13.14 -18.13 0.75
N GLY A 40 12.45 -19.01 1.48
CA GLY A 40 12.60 -19.18 2.93
C GLY A 40 11.33 -18.93 3.76
N PRO A 41 11.39 -19.16 5.08
CA PRO A 41 10.22 -19.29 5.97
C PRO A 41 9.42 -17.99 6.22
N GLY A 42 9.80 -16.86 5.60
CA GLY A 42 9.09 -15.59 5.71
C GLY A 42 8.20 -15.23 4.51
N TYR A 43 8.35 -15.93 3.38
CA TYR A 43 7.71 -15.52 2.13
C TYR A 43 6.20 -15.64 2.18
N GLU A 44 5.68 -16.80 2.58
CA GLU A 44 4.24 -17.04 2.67
C GLU A 44 3.57 -16.05 3.62
N ARG A 45 4.20 -15.77 4.78
CA ARG A 45 3.69 -14.79 5.74
C ARG A 45 3.71 -13.36 5.18
N ALA A 46 4.77 -12.97 4.49
CA ALA A 46 4.85 -11.65 3.84
C ALA A 46 3.72 -11.47 2.81
N VAL A 47 3.47 -12.48 1.98
CA VAL A 47 2.39 -12.45 0.98
C VAL A 47 1.02 -12.43 1.66
N GLU A 48 0.82 -13.19 2.73
CA GLU A 48 -0.43 -13.16 3.51
C GLU A 48 -0.71 -11.75 4.07
N LEU A 49 0.28 -11.10 4.66
CA LEU A 49 0.17 -9.73 5.15
C LEU A 49 -0.10 -8.74 4.02
N ALA A 50 0.62 -8.86 2.91
CA ALA A 50 0.47 -7.99 1.74
C ALA A 50 -0.96 -8.06 1.17
N ARG A 51 -1.55 -9.26 1.09
CA ARG A 51 -2.92 -9.48 0.60
C ARG A 51 -4.02 -8.87 1.47
N ARG A 52 -3.70 -8.40 2.68
CA ARG A 52 -4.64 -7.63 3.51
C ARG A 52 -4.78 -6.18 3.04
N SER A 53 -3.93 -5.73 2.12
CA SER A 53 -4.05 -4.41 1.51
C SER A 53 -5.26 -4.36 0.56
N PRO A 54 -6.06 -3.29 0.59
CA PRO A 54 -7.16 -3.10 -0.37
C PRO A 54 -6.68 -2.86 -1.80
N VAL A 55 -5.39 -2.57 -1.98
CA VAL A 55 -4.75 -2.27 -3.28
C VAL A 55 -3.58 -3.21 -3.56
N TYR A 56 -3.60 -4.41 -2.97
CA TYR A 56 -2.61 -5.44 -3.26
C TYR A 56 -2.62 -5.78 -4.75
N HIS A 57 -1.45 -5.83 -5.35
CA HIS A 57 -1.29 -6.40 -6.67
C HIS A 57 0.04 -7.16 -6.79
N GLU A 58 0.03 -8.12 -7.71
CA GLU A 58 1.19 -8.94 -8.05
C GLU A 58 1.49 -8.73 -9.53
N SER A 59 2.76 -8.52 -9.85
CA SER A 59 3.23 -8.44 -11.23
C SER A 59 4.32 -9.47 -11.45
N ALA A 60 4.39 -10.02 -12.67
CA ALA A 60 5.46 -10.92 -13.09
C ALA A 60 6.21 -10.23 -14.24
N THR A 61 7.46 -9.84 -14.00
CA THR A 61 8.32 -9.22 -15.03
C THR A 61 9.56 -10.08 -15.21
N GLY A 62 9.79 -10.59 -16.42
CA GLY A 62 11.00 -11.38 -16.72
C GLY A 62 11.12 -12.70 -15.93
N GLY A 63 10.01 -13.22 -15.37
CA GLY A 63 10.01 -14.42 -14.52
C GLY A 63 10.15 -14.12 -13.02
N GLU A 64 10.44 -12.88 -12.63
CA GLU A 64 10.46 -12.44 -11.24
C GLU A 64 9.07 -11.94 -10.82
N ARG A 65 8.55 -12.49 -9.73
CA ARG A 65 7.28 -12.06 -9.13
C ARG A 65 7.54 -10.91 -8.16
N ARG A 66 6.81 -9.83 -8.31
CA ARG A 66 6.87 -8.65 -7.47
C ARG A 66 5.51 -8.38 -6.84
N HIS A 67 5.52 -8.22 -5.53
CA HIS A 67 4.34 -7.95 -4.71
C HIS A 67 4.35 -6.49 -4.31
N GLU A 68 3.21 -5.82 -4.42
CA GLU A 68 3.03 -4.46 -3.93
C GLU A 68 1.75 -4.38 -3.11
N ALA A 69 1.86 -3.78 -1.92
CA ALA A 69 0.75 -3.58 -1.00
C ALA A 69 0.86 -2.20 -0.37
N ALA A 70 -0.27 -1.51 -0.19
CA ALA A 70 -0.32 -0.23 0.48
C ALA A 70 -1.46 -0.13 1.50
N PHE A 71 -1.20 0.58 2.59
CA PHE A 71 -2.09 0.66 3.74
C PHE A 71 -2.29 2.11 4.15
N GLU A 72 -3.53 2.41 4.57
CA GLU A 72 -3.87 3.62 5.30
C GLU A 72 -3.47 3.49 6.78
N ALA A 73 -3.61 4.55 7.57
CA ALA A 73 -3.21 4.57 8.98
C ALA A 73 -3.79 3.40 9.80
N ALA A 74 -5.02 2.96 9.50
CA ALA A 74 -5.64 1.81 10.17
C ALA A 74 -4.88 0.48 9.96
N GLY A 75 -4.12 0.35 8.87
CA GLY A 75 -3.29 -0.80 8.54
C GLY A 75 -1.82 -0.67 8.95
N ALA A 76 -1.44 0.36 9.73
CA ALA A 76 -0.05 0.63 10.10
C ALA A 76 0.65 -0.55 10.80
N ALA A 77 -0.08 -1.29 11.64
CA ALA A 77 0.45 -2.49 12.30
C ALA A 77 0.81 -3.59 11.29
N THR A 78 -0.08 -3.87 10.34
CA THR A 78 0.15 -4.85 9.26
C THR A 78 1.34 -4.46 8.39
N LEU A 79 1.43 -3.17 8.01
CA LEU A 79 2.57 -2.67 7.22
C LEU A 79 3.89 -2.82 7.97
N ARG A 80 3.91 -2.53 9.29
CA ARG A 80 5.11 -2.69 10.12
C ARG A 80 5.53 -4.15 10.21
N GLU A 81 4.60 -5.07 10.44
CA GLU A 81 4.88 -6.51 10.48
C GLU A 81 5.44 -7.00 9.13
N LEU A 82 4.84 -6.57 8.02
CA LEU A 82 5.34 -6.86 6.67
C LEU A 82 6.78 -6.33 6.49
N PHE A 83 7.03 -5.08 6.88
CA PHE A 83 8.37 -4.48 6.78
C PHE A 83 9.42 -5.21 7.62
N GLN A 84 9.05 -5.76 8.78
CA GLN A 84 9.98 -6.56 9.60
C GLN A 84 10.46 -7.83 8.87
N ILE A 85 9.64 -8.39 7.97
CA ILE A 85 9.97 -9.59 7.21
C ILE A 85 10.81 -9.24 5.97
N VAL A 86 10.40 -8.22 5.21
CA VAL A 86 10.98 -7.94 3.88
C VAL A 86 11.95 -6.75 3.86
N GLY A 87 11.95 -5.91 4.90
CA GLY A 87 12.65 -4.62 4.90
C GLY A 87 14.17 -4.69 4.75
N GLN A 88 14.79 -5.79 5.16
CA GLN A 88 16.25 -6.00 5.03
C GLN A 88 16.63 -6.70 3.71
N ARG A 89 15.65 -7.13 2.92
CA ARG A 89 15.92 -7.85 1.67
C ARG A 89 16.27 -6.88 0.54
N PRO A 90 17.20 -7.25 -0.35
CA PRO A 90 17.34 -6.58 -1.64
C PRO A 90 16.01 -6.59 -2.40
N GLY A 91 15.74 -5.54 -3.18
CA GLY A 91 14.51 -5.43 -3.98
C GLY A 91 13.29 -4.88 -3.24
N THR A 92 13.37 -4.68 -1.91
CA THR A 92 12.27 -4.06 -1.16
C THR A 92 12.25 -2.54 -1.35
N ASP A 93 11.14 -1.98 -1.81
CA ASP A 93 10.91 -0.54 -1.90
C ASP A 93 9.83 -0.11 -0.92
N VAL A 94 9.99 1.09 -0.36
CA VAL A 94 8.94 1.76 0.42
C VAL A 94 8.35 2.87 -0.43
N LEU A 95 7.03 2.88 -0.52
CA LEU A 95 6.27 3.76 -1.37
C LEU A 95 5.42 4.71 -0.52
N VAL A 96 5.26 5.93 -1.00
CA VAL A 96 4.32 6.94 -0.48
C VAL A 96 3.37 7.24 -1.63
N ASP A 97 2.07 6.94 -1.44
CA ASP A 97 1.03 7.04 -2.47
C ASP A 97 1.44 6.38 -3.81
N GLY A 98 1.99 5.17 -3.71
CA GLY A 98 2.41 4.35 -4.87
C GLY A 98 3.71 4.81 -5.55
N LYS A 99 4.41 5.80 -4.99
CA LYS A 99 5.65 6.33 -5.56
C LYS A 99 6.82 6.20 -4.61
N LYS A 100 8.03 6.01 -5.14
CA LYS A 100 9.25 6.11 -4.32
C LYS A 100 9.40 7.54 -3.82
N ALA A 101 9.51 7.71 -2.51
CA ALA A 101 9.75 9.00 -1.89
C ALA A 101 11.16 9.10 -1.32
N PRO A 102 11.77 10.30 -1.28
CA PRO A 102 12.99 10.52 -0.52
C PRO A 102 12.80 10.15 0.95
N TYR A 103 13.80 9.47 1.52
CA TYR A 103 13.80 9.06 2.94
C TYR A 103 12.57 8.23 3.35
N ALA A 104 11.98 7.45 2.42
CA ALA A 104 10.78 6.66 2.69
C ALA A 104 10.96 5.70 3.88
N ARG A 105 12.15 5.12 4.03
CA ARG A 105 12.46 4.20 5.14
C ARG A 105 12.82 4.94 6.43
N GLU A 106 13.57 6.02 6.33
CA GLU A 106 14.22 6.68 7.46
C GLU A 106 13.33 7.73 8.12
N LEU A 107 12.37 8.30 7.39
CA LEU A 107 11.46 9.33 7.88
C LEU A 107 10.00 8.89 7.83
N TRP A 108 9.53 8.47 6.66
CA TRP A 108 8.10 8.22 6.46
C TRP A 108 7.60 7.00 7.22
N LEU A 109 8.37 5.89 7.25
CA LEU A 109 8.01 4.72 8.05
C LEU A 109 7.90 5.04 9.56
N PRO A 110 8.91 5.67 10.22
CA PRO A 110 8.77 6.07 11.61
C PRO A 110 7.54 6.93 11.90
N LEU A 111 7.23 7.90 11.04
CA LEU A 111 6.02 8.73 11.20
C LEU A 111 4.75 7.89 11.05
N PHE A 112 4.71 6.99 10.09
CA PHE A 112 3.56 6.11 9.88
C PHE A 112 3.38 5.11 11.03
N TRP A 113 4.46 4.67 11.66
CA TRP A 113 4.38 3.78 12.82
C TRP A 113 3.76 4.44 14.06
N MET A 114 3.68 5.76 14.14
CA MET A 114 2.94 6.45 15.21
C MET A 114 1.44 6.09 15.21
N PHE A 115 0.91 5.58 14.09
CA PHE A 115 -0.48 5.11 13.99
C PHE A 115 -0.66 3.66 14.43
N VAL A 116 0.41 2.94 14.78
CA VAL A 116 0.30 1.61 15.39
C VAL A 116 -0.28 1.81 16.79
N ARG A 117 -1.56 1.50 16.95
CA ARG A 117 -2.19 1.51 18.27
C ARG A 117 -1.62 0.36 19.09
N GLU A 118 -1.12 0.64 20.29
CA GLU A 118 -0.89 -0.39 21.29
C GLU A 118 -2.26 -1.03 21.61
N ALA A 119 -2.32 -2.35 21.47
CA ALA A 119 -3.50 -3.14 21.79
C ALA A 119 -3.53 -3.47 23.29
#